data_AF-A0AAQ3NX10-F1
#
_entry.id   AF-A0AAQ3NX10-F1
#
_cell.length_a   1.000
_cell.length_b   1.000
_cell.length_c   1.000
_cell.angle_alpha   90.00
_cell.angle_beta   90.00
_cell.angle_gamma   90.00
#
_symmetry.space_group_name_H-M   'P 1'
#
loop_
_entity.id
_entity.type
_entity.pdbx_description
1 polymer ?
#
loop_
_entity_poly.entity_id
_entity_poly.type
_entity_poly.pdbx_seq_one_letter_code
_entity_poly.pdbx_strand_id
1 'polypeptide(L)'
;MQQRKNEIEYKLSKLQQPILKNQFKSVEGVSTNEENNKKYIPKAISKESSGSEESIASETKDIVGSVKRFLVALYWFVYPYTMFGRTLSTISASLLAVEKLSDISSPLFFIGVLQALLPFTLMDFYVNGVNQLYDYEIDKINKPFLPLPSGAFSLTTGVVVTVSSAIMGFLASYMIGSWPLFWGLLSFFLIWSGYSIKGPFLRWKKNPLLAATCIYTTLALVFPISFFYHMKTFVLKRAVAFPKPLMFFVAFTSIYSLGIALFKDIPDIEGDKAFGIQSFSTRLGQKKVFWICVSILESAFGVAILAGLSSSLLWVKLVTGLGNAVLASILWNKAKFVDLSDKASIRSYYMLIWKLLYVAYFLTPLIR
;
A
#
# COMPACT_ATOMS: atom_id res chain seq x y z
N MET A 1 -15.08 23.39 7.73
CA MET A 1 -13.91 22.46 7.87
C MET A 1 -13.46 21.82 6.56
N GLN A 2 -14.36 21.42 5.65
CA GLN A 2 -14.01 20.80 4.35
C GLN A 2 -13.24 21.75 3.41
N GLN A 3 -13.59 23.04 3.37
CA GLN A 3 -12.88 24.05 2.57
C GLN A 3 -11.43 24.26 3.03
N ARG A 4 -11.16 24.33 4.34
CA ARG A 4 -9.78 24.43 4.88
C ARG A 4 -8.90 23.22 4.54
N LYS A 5 -9.48 22.02 4.43
CA LYS A 5 -8.74 20.79 4.10
C LYS A 5 -8.37 20.74 2.61
N ASN A 6 -9.29 21.14 1.73
CA ASN A 6 -9.03 21.31 0.30
C ASN A 6 -8.04 22.44 0.02
N GLU A 7 -8.06 23.50 0.83
CA GLU A 7 -7.10 24.61 0.73
C GLU A 7 -5.68 24.21 1.16
N ILE A 8 -5.55 23.29 2.12
CA ILE A 8 -4.26 22.72 2.54
C ILE A 8 -3.71 21.75 1.48
N GLU A 9 -4.53 20.86 0.92
CA GLU A 9 -4.12 19.97 -0.18
C GLU A 9 -3.77 20.75 -1.46
N TYR A 10 -4.52 21.81 -1.78
CA TYR A 10 -4.22 22.73 -2.87
C TYR A 10 -2.92 23.52 -2.62
N LYS A 11 -2.67 24.00 -1.40
CA LYS A 11 -1.41 24.68 -1.03
C LYS A 11 -0.21 23.72 -1.07
N LEU A 12 -0.36 22.46 -0.68
CA LEU A 12 0.67 21.42 -0.79
C LEU A 12 1.02 21.11 -2.26
N SER A 13 0.01 21.00 -3.12
CA SER A 13 0.18 20.87 -4.58
C SER A 13 0.90 22.07 -5.20
N LYS A 14 0.55 23.29 -4.78
CA LYS A 14 1.19 24.53 -5.28
C LYS A 14 2.61 24.75 -4.74
N LEU A 15 2.96 24.14 -3.60
CA LEU A 15 4.33 24.08 -3.08
C LEU A 15 5.21 23.06 -3.82
N GLN A 16 4.62 22.00 -4.38
CA GLN A 16 5.36 21.00 -5.17
C GLN A 16 5.84 21.53 -6.52
N GLN A 17 5.08 22.40 -7.18
CA GLN A 17 5.44 22.87 -8.53
C GLN A 17 6.70 23.77 -8.60
N PRO A 18 6.92 24.76 -7.71
CA PRO A 18 8.13 25.59 -7.73
C PRO A 18 9.38 24.84 -7.29
N ILE A 19 9.25 23.89 -6.35
CA ILE A 19 10.37 23.06 -5.87
C ILE A 19 10.88 22.16 -7.00
N LEU A 20 9.96 21.55 -7.77
CA LEU A 20 10.32 20.77 -8.96
C LEU A 20 10.90 21.67 -10.08
N LYS A 21 10.32 22.85 -10.33
CA LYS A 21 10.81 23.76 -11.40
C LYS A 21 12.21 24.33 -11.13
N ASN A 22 12.54 24.63 -9.87
CA ASN A 22 13.89 25.08 -9.49
C ASN A 22 14.91 23.93 -9.50
N GLN A 23 14.47 22.68 -9.35
CA GLN A 23 15.34 21.49 -9.44
C GLN A 23 15.74 21.13 -10.88
N PHE A 24 14.94 21.51 -11.90
CA PHE A 24 15.33 21.31 -13.31
C PHE A 24 16.38 22.34 -13.79
N LYS A 25 16.37 23.57 -13.25
CA LYS A 25 17.38 24.59 -13.60
C LYS A 25 18.78 24.31 -13.05
N SER A 26 18.92 23.52 -11.98
CA SER A 26 20.24 23.23 -11.39
C SER A 26 20.96 22.04 -12.02
N VAL A 27 20.32 21.34 -12.97
CA VAL A 27 20.89 20.13 -13.61
C VAL A 27 21.30 20.39 -15.08
N GLU A 28 20.85 21.48 -15.70
CA GLU A 28 21.24 21.88 -17.07
C GLU A 28 22.50 22.75 -17.16
N GLY A 29 23.24 22.92 -16.06
CA GLY A 29 24.31 23.92 -15.97
C GLY A 29 25.74 23.43 -16.18
N VAL A 30 26.05 22.48 -17.07
CA VAL A 30 27.45 22.23 -17.50
C VAL A 30 27.53 21.70 -18.94
N SER A 31 27.78 22.58 -19.90
CA SER A 31 28.90 22.46 -20.87
C SER A 31 28.77 23.52 -21.96
N THR A 32 29.74 24.45 -22.00
CA THR A 32 30.35 25.04 -23.22
C THR A 32 31.35 26.14 -22.83
N ASN A 33 32.59 26.00 -23.34
CA ASN A 33 33.56 27.05 -23.71
C ASN A 33 34.09 27.98 -22.58
N GLU A 34 35.30 28.53 -22.59
CA GLU A 34 36.45 28.59 -23.49
C GLU A 34 37.63 29.13 -22.66
N GLU A 35 38.86 28.96 -23.16
CA GLU A 35 40.09 29.51 -22.59
C GLU A 35 40.01 31.02 -22.31
N ASN A 36 40.61 31.48 -21.20
CA ASN A 36 41.42 32.70 -21.27
C ASN A 36 42.40 32.84 -20.09
N ASN A 37 43.64 33.11 -20.50
CA ASN A 37 44.84 33.34 -19.70
C ASN A 37 44.79 34.73 -19.01
N LYS A 38 45.17 34.81 -17.72
CA LYS A 38 45.97 35.92 -17.16
C LYS A 38 46.41 35.67 -15.70
N LYS A 39 47.73 35.68 -15.51
CA LYS A 39 48.49 35.75 -14.24
C LYS A 39 48.17 37.04 -13.46
N TYR A 40 48.16 36.99 -12.12
CA TYR A 40 48.92 37.87 -11.20
C TYR A 40 48.97 37.30 -9.76
N ILE A 41 50.02 37.70 -9.04
CA ILE A 41 50.72 37.12 -7.87
C ILE A 41 50.05 37.40 -6.49
N PRO A 42 50.39 36.66 -5.39
CA PRO A 42 49.52 36.41 -4.24
C PRO A 42 49.75 37.36 -3.05
N LYS A 43 48.78 37.42 -2.14
CA LYS A 43 48.99 37.92 -0.77
C LYS A 43 48.25 37.03 0.23
N ALA A 44 49.05 36.37 1.07
CA ALA A 44 48.61 35.63 2.23
C ALA A 44 48.14 36.60 3.33
N ILE A 45 46.96 36.35 3.90
CA ILE A 45 46.65 36.70 5.29
C ILE A 45 45.93 35.48 5.88
N SER A 46 46.55 34.96 6.94
CA SER A 46 46.06 33.93 7.84
C SER A 46 44.67 34.26 8.40
N LYS A 47 43.74 33.32 8.29
CA LYS A 47 42.55 33.27 9.15
C LYS A 47 42.36 31.83 9.63
N GLU A 48 42.80 31.57 10.86
CA GLU A 48 42.47 30.36 11.58
C GLU A 48 40.98 30.33 11.95
N SER A 49 40.43 29.12 11.83
CA SER A 49 39.29 28.55 12.54
C SER A 49 38.02 29.42 12.72
N SER A 50 37.16 29.41 11.70
CA SER A 50 35.70 29.45 11.91
C SER A 50 34.93 28.51 10.96
N GLY A 51 35.64 27.69 10.17
CA GLY A 51 35.05 26.88 9.11
C GLY A 51 34.50 25.51 9.55
N SER A 52 34.86 25.02 10.74
CA SER A 52 34.47 23.67 11.16
C SER A 52 33.01 23.59 11.62
N GLU A 53 32.49 24.59 12.33
CA GLU A 53 31.10 24.56 12.80
C GLU A 53 30.09 24.82 11.67
N GLU A 54 30.41 25.73 10.73
CA GLU A 54 29.57 25.95 9.54
C GLU A 54 29.64 24.80 8.54
N SER A 55 30.80 24.15 8.36
CA SER A 55 30.91 22.97 7.50
C SER A 55 30.17 21.78 8.10
N ILE A 56 30.33 21.51 9.40
CA ILE A 56 29.64 20.42 10.10
C ILE A 56 28.13 20.68 10.14
N ALA A 57 27.68 21.92 10.38
CA ALA A 57 26.26 22.25 10.36
C ALA A 57 25.65 22.16 8.94
N SER A 58 26.41 22.50 7.90
CA SER A 58 26.00 22.34 6.50
C SER A 58 25.94 20.86 6.08
N GLU A 59 26.95 20.08 6.44
CA GLU A 59 27.07 18.65 6.15
C GLU A 59 26.02 17.82 6.92
N THR A 60 25.76 18.16 8.18
CA THR A 60 24.69 17.56 8.99
C THR A 60 23.30 17.90 8.43
N LYS A 61 23.10 19.14 7.95
CA LYS A 61 21.84 19.54 7.26
C LYS A 61 21.65 18.75 5.96
N ASP A 62 22.73 18.46 5.24
CA ASP A 62 22.66 17.67 4.00
C ASP A 62 22.39 16.18 4.27
N ILE A 63 23.00 15.60 5.31
CA ILE A 63 22.72 14.21 5.75
C ILE A 63 21.25 14.05 6.17
N VAL A 64 20.75 14.93 7.05
CA VAL A 64 19.34 14.88 7.50
C VAL A 64 18.39 15.07 6.32
N GLY A 65 18.72 15.96 5.38
CA GLY A 65 17.99 16.15 4.13
C GLY A 65 17.96 14.87 3.28
N SER A 66 19.10 14.21 3.14
CA SER A 66 19.25 12.96 2.38
C SER A 66 18.45 11.82 2.99
N VAL A 67 18.55 11.61 4.30
CA VAL A 67 17.77 10.59 5.03
C VAL A 67 16.27 10.85 4.88
N LYS A 68 15.83 12.12 5.01
CA LYS A 68 14.42 12.48 4.83
C LYS A 68 13.93 12.15 3.42
N ARG A 69 14.72 12.48 2.37
CA ARG A 69 14.39 12.13 0.98
C ARG A 69 14.29 10.63 0.78
N PHE A 70 15.21 9.86 1.34
CA PHE A 70 15.21 8.40 1.28
C PHE A 70 13.98 7.79 1.98
N LEU A 71 13.60 8.29 3.16
CA LEU A 71 12.41 7.82 3.87
C LEU A 71 11.12 8.13 3.12
N VAL A 72 11.03 9.30 2.49
CA VAL A 72 9.88 9.65 1.62
C VAL A 72 9.83 8.72 0.41
N ALA A 73 10.97 8.42 -0.21
CA ALA A 73 11.05 7.48 -1.30
C ALA A 73 10.62 6.07 -0.85
N LEU A 74 11.10 5.57 0.30
CA LEU A 74 10.64 4.30 0.88
C LEU A 74 9.13 4.28 1.14
N TYR A 75 8.58 5.37 1.66
CA TYR A 75 7.14 5.49 1.89
C TYR A 75 6.35 5.33 0.57
N TRP A 76 6.77 5.99 -0.51
CA TRP A 76 6.12 5.79 -1.81
C TRP A 76 6.43 4.44 -2.45
N PHE A 77 7.59 3.83 -2.13
CA PHE A 77 8.00 2.53 -2.64
C PHE A 77 7.10 1.40 -2.15
N VAL A 78 6.57 1.49 -0.92
CA VAL A 78 5.75 0.45 -0.30
C VAL A 78 4.25 0.58 -0.60
N TYR A 79 3.84 1.54 -1.44
CA TYR A 79 2.43 1.87 -1.71
C TYR A 79 1.60 2.00 -0.42
N PRO A 80 1.67 3.17 0.26
CA PRO A 80 1.20 3.34 1.63
C PRO A 80 -0.22 2.84 1.89
N TYR A 81 -1.11 3.02 0.92
CA TYR A 81 -2.50 2.58 1.04
C TYR A 81 -2.62 1.06 1.17
N THR A 82 -1.83 0.29 0.44
CA THR A 82 -1.82 -1.18 0.58
C THR A 82 -1.27 -1.61 1.93
N MET A 83 -0.18 -0.96 2.38
CA MET A 83 0.44 -1.21 3.68
C MET A 83 -0.54 -0.91 4.83
N PHE A 84 -1.22 0.25 4.81
CA PHE A 84 -2.26 0.57 5.79
C PHE A 84 -3.41 -0.44 5.80
N GLY A 85 -3.87 -0.85 4.61
CA GLY A 85 -4.88 -1.90 4.49
C GLY A 85 -4.44 -3.20 5.17
N ARG A 86 -3.21 -3.64 4.93
CA ARG A 86 -2.66 -4.87 5.53
C ARG A 86 -2.44 -4.76 7.03
N THR A 87 -1.97 -3.62 7.52
CA THR A 87 -1.86 -3.35 8.96
C THR A 87 -3.21 -3.48 9.65
N LEU A 88 -4.26 -2.87 9.07
CA LEU A 88 -5.61 -2.95 9.62
C LEU A 88 -6.23 -4.34 9.48
N SER A 89 -5.94 -5.06 8.40
CA SER A 89 -6.31 -6.47 8.25
C SER A 89 -5.66 -7.34 9.34
N THR A 90 -4.38 -7.10 9.64
CA THR A 90 -3.64 -7.79 10.72
C THR A 90 -4.27 -7.53 12.07
N ILE A 91 -4.54 -6.27 12.40
CA ILE A 91 -5.18 -5.89 13.66
C ILE A 91 -6.58 -6.50 13.76
N SER A 92 -7.37 -6.43 12.69
CA SER A 92 -8.71 -7.00 12.63
C SER A 92 -8.70 -8.52 12.84
N ALA A 93 -7.89 -9.25 12.08
CA ALA A 93 -7.71 -10.70 12.23
C ALA A 93 -7.25 -11.08 13.64
N SER A 94 -6.39 -10.27 14.24
CA SER A 94 -5.89 -10.50 15.59
C SER A 94 -6.97 -10.32 16.65
N LEU A 95 -7.80 -9.29 16.51
CA LEU A 95 -8.94 -9.05 17.41
C LEU A 95 -10.02 -10.13 17.29
N LEU A 96 -10.16 -10.79 16.14
CA LEU A 96 -11.06 -11.94 15.98
C LEU A 96 -10.61 -13.17 16.80
N ALA A 97 -9.32 -13.28 17.13
CA ALA A 97 -8.81 -14.37 17.97
C ALA A 97 -9.04 -14.14 19.48
N VAL A 98 -9.47 -12.94 19.88
CA VAL A 98 -9.75 -12.57 21.27
C VAL A 98 -11.07 -13.19 21.72
N GLU A 99 -11.04 -13.94 22.82
CA GLU A 99 -12.23 -14.56 23.44
C GLU A 99 -12.59 -13.86 24.76
N LYS A 100 -11.61 -13.26 25.46
CA LYS A 100 -11.81 -12.58 26.75
C LYS A 100 -11.03 -11.26 26.80
N LEU A 101 -11.49 -10.28 27.58
CA LEU A 101 -10.82 -8.97 27.73
C LEU A 101 -9.39 -9.08 28.29
N SER A 102 -9.11 -10.12 29.08
CA SER A 102 -7.77 -10.44 29.56
C SER A 102 -6.77 -10.70 28.44
N ASP A 103 -7.23 -11.17 27.27
CA ASP A 103 -6.35 -11.46 26.13
C ASP A 103 -5.73 -10.15 25.60
N ILE A 104 -6.54 -9.09 25.47
CA ILE A 104 -6.09 -7.78 24.98
C ILE A 104 -5.25 -7.05 26.04
N SER A 105 -5.58 -7.26 27.32
CA SER A 105 -4.87 -6.62 28.43
C SER A 105 -3.45 -7.16 28.61
N SER A 106 -3.14 -8.33 28.03
CA SER A 106 -1.82 -8.93 28.07
C SER A 106 -0.85 -8.28 27.07
N PRO A 107 0.41 -7.98 27.45
CA PRO A 107 1.45 -7.56 26.52
C PRO A 107 1.66 -8.53 25.35
N LEU A 108 1.36 -9.83 25.56
CA LEU A 108 1.48 -10.86 24.54
C LEU A 108 0.63 -10.57 23.29
N PHE A 109 -0.54 -9.94 23.45
CA PHE A 109 -1.38 -9.58 22.32
C PHE A 109 -0.67 -8.58 21.40
N PHE A 110 -0.14 -7.50 21.98
CA PHE A 110 0.59 -6.47 21.22
C PHE A 110 1.89 -7.01 20.61
N ILE A 111 2.61 -7.87 21.34
CA ILE A 111 3.79 -8.57 20.81
C ILE A 111 3.39 -9.43 19.60
N GLY A 112 2.30 -10.19 19.70
CA GLY A 112 1.77 -11.01 18.60
C GLY A 112 1.40 -10.19 17.36
N VAL A 113 0.71 -9.05 17.56
CA VAL A 113 0.39 -8.14 16.45
C VAL A 113 1.67 -7.62 15.79
N LEU A 114 2.67 -7.20 16.58
CA LEU A 114 3.96 -6.74 16.06
C LEU A 114 4.74 -7.85 15.33
N GLN A 115 4.70 -9.08 15.85
CA GLN A 115 5.28 -10.27 15.21
C GLN A 115 4.65 -10.53 13.84
N ALA A 116 3.35 -10.30 13.67
CA ALA A 116 2.70 -10.40 12.36
C ALA A 116 3.07 -9.23 11.43
N LEU A 117 3.07 -7.99 11.94
CA LEU A 117 3.29 -6.79 11.14
C LEU A 117 4.70 -6.67 10.56
N LEU A 118 5.73 -7.00 11.34
CA LEU A 118 7.13 -6.84 10.93
C LEU A 118 7.49 -7.61 9.64
N PRO A 119 7.37 -8.96 9.58
CA PRO A 119 7.73 -9.72 8.39
C PRO A 119 6.85 -9.37 7.18
N PHE A 120 5.57 -9.08 7.38
CA PHE A 120 4.66 -8.73 6.28
C PHE A 120 4.92 -7.33 5.73
N THR A 121 5.31 -6.37 6.57
CA THR A 121 5.72 -5.03 6.11
C THR A 121 7.01 -5.10 5.29
N LEU A 122 7.97 -5.92 5.71
CA LEU A 122 9.18 -6.21 4.93
C LEU A 122 8.83 -6.86 3.59
N MET A 123 7.87 -7.81 3.60
CA MET A 123 7.39 -8.42 2.37
C MET A 123 6.64 -7.42 1.46
N ASP A 124 6.05 -6.36 2.01
CA ASP A 124 5.46 -5.28 1.21
C ASP A 124 6.50 -4.51 0.40
N PHE A 125 7.67 -4.22 1.00
CA PHE A 125 8.78 -3.65 0.26
C PHE A 125 9.22 -4.58 -0.87
N TYR A 126 9.26 -5.89 -0.63
CA TYR A 126 9.56 -6.87 -1.67
C TYR A 126 8.53 -6.85 -2.80
N VAL A 127 7.23 -7.09 -2.52
CA VAL A 127 6.24 -7.27 -3.58
C VAL A 127 6.03 -6.02 -4.42
N ASN A 128 6.04 -4.84 -3.77
CA ASN A 128 5.91 -3.57 -4.47
C ASN A 128 7.21 -3.20 -5.21
N GLY A 129 8.36 -3.57 -4.66
CA GLY A 129 9.65 -3.38 -5.30
C GLY A 129 9.83 -4.23 -6.55
N VAL A 130 9.53 -5.53 -6.48
CA VAL A 130 9.49 -6.41 -7.66
C VAL A 130 8.50 -5.87 -8.68
N ASN A 131 7.32 -5.42 -8.25
CA ASN A 131 6.35 -4.85 -9.18
C ASN A 131 6.91 -3.65 -9.94
N GLN A 132 7.42 -2.63 -9.23
CA GLN A 132 7.99 -1.44 -9.86
C GLN A 132 9.23 -1.74 -10.71
N LEU A 133 10.10 -2.67 -10.31
CA LEU A 133 11.28 -3.05 -11.10
C LEU A 133 10.89 -3.65 -12.46
N TYR A 134 9.90 -4.56 -12.48
CA TYR A 134 9.44 -5.19 -13.73
C TYR A 134 8.42 -4.38 -14.52
N ASP A 135 7.83 -3.35 -13.91
CA ASP A 135 6.90 -2.40 -14.52
C ASP A 135 7.52 -1.02 -14.76
N TYR A 136 8.84 -0.85 -14.59
CA TYR A 136 9.52 0.45 -14.67
C TYR A 136 9.09 1.32 -15.87
N GLU A 137 9.07 0.76 -17.08
CA GLU A 137 8.64 1.48 -18.29
C GLU A 137 7.12 1.75 -18.36
N ILE A 138 6.30 0.87 -17.78
CA ILE A 138 4.85 1.05 -17.69
C ILE A 138 4.52 2.17 -16.68
N ASP A 139 5.21 2.17 -15.55
CA ASP A 139 5.00 3.12 -14.47
C ASP A 139 5.54 4.52 -14.81
N LYS A 140 6.44 4.69 -15.79
CA LYS A 140 6.73 6.02 -16.37
C LYS A 140 5.48 6.69 -16.95
N ILE A 141 4.55 5.91 -17.49
CA ILE A 141 3.28 6.41 -18.04
C ILE A 141 2.23 6.51 -16.93
N ASN A 142 2.01 5.40 -16.21
CA ASN A 142 0.90 5.32 -15.26
C ASN A 142 1.22 6.03 -13.93
N LYS A 143 2.44 5.93 -13.42
CA LYS A 143 2.79 6.34 -12.05
C LYS A 143 4.17 7.03 -12.00
N PRO A 144 4.38 8.15 -12.73
CA PRO A 144 5.68 8.80 -12.85
C PRO A 144 6.23 9.35 -11.54
N PHE A 145 5.38 9.50 -10.52
CA PHE A 145 5.74 9.98 -9.19
C PHE A 145 6.39 8.89 -8.30
N LEU A 146 6.41 7.63 -8.73
CA LEU A 146 6.98 6.54 -7.94
C LEU A 146 8.50 6.63 -7.86
N PRO A 147 9.12 6.04 -6.82
CA PRO A 147 10.55 6.22 -6.58
C PRO A 147 11.47 5.81 -7.74
N LEU A 148 11.18 4.71 -8.44
CA LEU A 148 12.00 4.30 -9.59
C LEU A 148 11.74 5.20 -10.82
N PRO A 149 10.49 5.38 -11.32
CA PRO A 149 10.24 6.25 -12.49
C PRO A 149 10.66 7.71 -12.29
N SER A 150 10.52 8.26 -11.08
CA SER A 150 10.91 9.64 -10.76
C SER A 150 12.42 9.86 -10.62
N GLY A 151 13.20 8.77 -10.56
CA GLY A 151 14.65 8.83 -10.30
C GLY A 151 15.01 9.05 -8.84
N ALA A 152 14.05 9.09 -7.90
CA ALA A 152 14.34 9.19 -6.47
C ALA A 152 15.13 7.97 -5.95
N PHE A 153 14.89 6.79 -6.53
CA PHE A 153 15.71 5.58 -6.36
C PHE A 153 16.38 5.22 -7.69
N SER A 154 17.67 4.85 -7.62
CA SER A 154 18.33 4.14 -8.70
C SER A 154 17.75 2.72 -8.84
N LEU A 155 17.90 2.09 -10.00
CA LEU A 155 17.54 0.68 -10.19
C LEU A 155 18.28 -0.23 -9.20
N THR A 156 19.56 0.03 -8.95
CA THR A 156 20.38 -0.70 -7.97
C THR A 156 19.81 -0.57 -6.57
N THR A 157 19.45 0.65 -6.14
CA THR A 157 18.82 0.87 -4.83
C THR A 157 17.48 0.12 -4.74
N GLY A 158 16.66 0.16 -5.79
CA GLY A 158 15.41 -0.59 -5.88
C GLY A 158 15.61 -2.09 -5.70
N VAL A 159 16.59 -2.68 -6.38
CA VAL A 159 16.94 -4.11 -6.25
C VAL A 159 17.42 -4.43 -4.84
N VAL A 160 18.34 -3.64 -4.28
CA VAL A 160 18.87 -3.84 -2.93
C VAL A 160 17.75 -3.84 -1.90
N VAL A 161 16.90 -2.80 -1.88
CA VAL A 161 15.76 -2.69 -0.95
C VAL A 161 14.80 -3.87 -1.12
N THR A 162 14.51 -4.25 -2.37
CA THR A 162 13.58 -5.36 -2.66
C THR A 162 14.11 -6.69 -2.12
N VAL A 163 15.35 -7.05 -2.47
CA VAL A 163 15.96 -8.34 -2.09
C VAL A 163 16.24 -8.40 -0.59
N SER A 164 16.81 -7.33 -0.02
CA SER A 164 17.08 -7.28 1.42
C SER A 164 15.81 -7.42 2.24
N SER A 165 14.70 -6.80 1.80
CA SER A 165 13.43 -6.87 2.52
C SER A 165 12.81 -8.28 2.48
N ALA A 166 12.92 -9.01 1.37
CA ALA A 166 12.52 -10.42 1.33
C ALA A 166 13.32 -11.28 2.30
N ILE A 167 14.65 -11.15 2.29
CA ILE A 167 15.55 -11.90 3.19
C ILE A 167 15.21 -11.58 4.65
N MET A 168 15.12 -10.30 5.00
CA MET A 168 14.78 -9.87 6.36
C MET A 168 13.37 -10.33 6.77
N GLY A 169 12.40 -10.31 5.86
CA GLY A 169 11.03 -10.76 6.13
C GLY A 169 10.96 -12.24 6.45
N PHE A 170 11.64 -13.08 5.66
CA PHE A 170 11.73 -14.52 5.92
C PHE A 170 12.53 -14.83 7.19
N LEU A 171 13.66 -14.15 7.41
CA LEU A 171 14.46 -14.31 8.63
C LEU A 171 13.63 -13.96 9.87
N ALA A 172 12.95 -12.81 9.86
CA ALA A 172 12.08 -12.41 10.96
C ALA A 172 10.96 -13.44 11.20
N SER A 173 10.29 -13.90 10.14
CA SER A 173 9.23 -14.90 10.26
C SER A 173 9.72 -16.24 10.80
N TYR A 174 10.91 -16.69 10.38
CA TYR A 174 11.56 -17.89 10.87
C TYR A 174 11.93 -17.76 12.36
N MET A 175 12.55 -16.64 12.76
CA MET A 175 12.91 -16.36 14.16
C MET A 175 11.71 -16.27 15.08
N ILE A 176 10.55 -15.80 14.59
CA ILE A 176 9.30 -15.80 15.35
C ILE A 176 8.81 -17.24 15.62
N GLY A 177 9.03 -18.18 14.69
CA GLY A 177 8.66 -19.60 14.87
C GLY A 177 7.16 -19.90 14.71
N SER A 178 6.37 -18.96 14.19
CA SER A 178 4.93 -19.15 13.94
C SER A 178 4.69 -19.74 12.55
N TRP A 179 4.36 -21.04 12.48
CA TRP A 179 4.03 -21.70 11.21
C TRP A 179 2.92 -21.03 10.40
N PRO A 180 1.80 -20.57 10.98
CA PRO A 180 0.80 -19.81 10.23
C PRO A 180 1.35 -18.54 9.57
N LEU A 181 2.23 -17.81 10.26
CA LEU A 181 2.86 -16.62 9.66
C LEU A 181 3.84 -17.01 8.55
N PHE A 182 4.67 -18.02 8.77
CA PHE A 182 5.66 -18.45 7.79
C PHE A 182 5.01 -18.91 6.48
N TRP A 183 4.00 -19.78 6.56
CA TRP A 183 3.27 -20.25 5.38
C TRP A 183 2.46 -19.13 4.70
N GLY A 184 1.91 -18.20 5.48
CA GLY A 184 1.25 -17.00 4.98
C GLY A 184 2.21 -16.10 4.19
N LEU A 185 3.40 -15.85 4.75
CA LEU A 185 4.44 -15.05 4.14
C LEU A 185 4.99 -15.70 2.88
N LEU A 186 5.24 -17.02 2.91
CA LEU A 186 5.69 -17.77 1.74
C LEU A 186 4.65 -17.73 0.62
N SER A 187 3.36 -17.91 0.95
CA SER A 187 2.27 -17.81 -0.02
C SER A 187 2.20 -16.40 -0.64
N PHE A 188 2.32 -15.36 0.20
CA PHE A 188 2.35 -13.97 -0.24
C PHE A 188 3.53 -13.71 -1.19
N PHE A 189 4.73 -14.18 -0.83
CA PHE A 189 5.93 -14.10 -1.66
C PHE A 189 5.74 -14.79 -3.01
N LEU A 190 5.30 -16.06 -3.03
CA LEU A 190 5.15 -16.84 -4.26
C LEU A 190 4.11 -16.25 -5.20
N ILE A 191 2.94 -15.87 -4.66
CA ILE A 191 1.84 -15.30 -5.44
C ILE A 191 2.29 -14.01 -6.12
N TRP A 192 2.92 -13.09 -5.38
CA TRP A 192 3.27 -11.79 -5.94
C TRP A 192 4.56 -11.82 -6.79
N SER A 193 5.43 -12.79 -6.55
CA SER A 193 6.52 -13.12 -7.48
C SER A 193 5.95 -13.60 -8.82
N GLY A 194 5.01 -14.54 -8.78
CA GLY A 194 4.27 -15.02 -9.97
C GLY A 194 3.49 -13.92 -10.67
N TYR A 195 2.92 -12.99 -9.91
CA TYR A 195 2.22 -11.82 -10.45
C TYR A 195 3.15 -10.90 -11.24
N SER A 196 4.32 -10.54 -10.70
CA SER A 196 5.16 -9.46 -11.22
C SER A 196 6.33 -9.91 -12.10
N ILE A 197 7.03 -11.00 -11.78
CA ILE A 197 8.28 -11.39 -12.45
C ILE A 197 8.03 -11.79 -13.90
N LYS A 198 8.90 -11.35 -14.82
CA LYS A 198 8.90 -11.80 -16.23
C LYS A 198 9.66 -13.13 -16.32
N GLY A 199 8.96 -14.22 -16.64
CA GLY A 199 9.57 -15.54 -16.84
C GLY A 199 8.55 -16.57 -17.33
N PRO A 200 8.99 -17.79 -17.70
CA PRO A 200 8.10 -18.87 -18.09
C PRO A 200 7.07 -19.16 -16.99
N PHE A 201 5.79 -19.25 -17.34
CA PHE A 201 4.66 -19.45 -16.42
C PHE A 201 4.45 -18.37 -15.33
N LEU A 202 5.15 -17.23 -15.39
CA LEU A 202 5.01 -16.11 -14.46
C LEU A 202 4.30 -14.92 -15.15
N ARG A 203 4.43 -13.72 -14.58
CA ARG A 203 3.80 -12.48 -15.05
C ARG A 203 2.27 -12.59 -15.13
N TRP A 204 1.66 -13.20 -14.12
CA TRP A 204 0.22 -13.49 -14.07
C TRP A 204 -0.66 -12.26 -14.22
N LYS A 205 -0.14 -11.06 -13.90
CA LYS A 205 -0.85 -9.78 -14.13
C LYS A 205 -1.28 -9.53 -15.58
N LYS A 206 -0.69 -10.21 -16.57
CA LYS A 206 -1.11 -10.13 -17.97
C LYS A 206 -2.48 -10.76 -18.23
N ASN A 207 -2.87 -11.75 -17.41
CA ASN A 207 -4.18 -12.37 -17.49
C ASN A 207 -5.09 -11.75 -16.41
N PRO A 208 -6.22 -11.11 -16.79
CA PRO A 208 -7.08 -10.42 -15.82
C PRO A 208 -7.65 -11.34 -14.74
N LEU A 209 -7.94 -12.60 -15.08
CA LEU A 209 -8.46 -13.57 -14.13
C LEU A 209 -7.38 -13.96 -13.13
N LEU A 210 -6.17 -14.29 -13.58
CA LEU A 210 -5.07 -14.63 -12.68
C LEU A 210 -4.67 -13.44 -11.80
N ALA A 211 -4.68 -12.23 -12.35
CA ALA A 211 -4.46 -10.99 -11.60
C ALA A 211 -5.49 -10.83 -10.46
N ALA A 212 -6.77 -11.07 -10.75
CA ALA A 212 -7.83 -11.05 -9.75
C ALA A 212 -7.68 -12.17 -8.72
N THR A 213 -7.32 -13.38 -9.15
CA THR A 213 -7.06 -14.52 -8.25
C THR A 213 -5.91 -14.23 -7.28
N CYS A 214 -4.85 -13.53 -7.70
CA CYS A 214 -3.76 -13.14 -6.80
C CYS A 214 -4.24 -12.24 -5.66
N ILE A 215 -5.02 -11.21 -6.01
CA ILE A 215 -5.56 -10.25 -5.04
C ILE A 215 -6.59 -10.91 -4.14
N TYR A 216 -7.50 -11.69 -4.70
CA TYR A 216 -8.48 -12.48 -3.96
C TYR A 216 -7.80 -13.40 -2.95
N THR A 217 -6.88 -14.27 -3.42
CA THR A 217 -6.22 -15.26 -2.57
C THR A 217 -5.46 -14.57 -1.43
N THR A 218 -4.81 -13.44 -1.71
CA THR A 218 -4.00 -12.76 -0.69
C THR A 218 -4.84 -12.00 0.32
N LEU A 219 -5.79 -11.17 -0.13
CA LEU A 219 -6.62 -10.34 0.75
C LEU A 219 -7.70 -11.13 1.48
N ALA A 220 -8.27 -12.16 0.85
CA ALA A 220 -9.40 -12.90 1.40
C ALA A 220 -8.99 -14.16 2.18
N LEU A 221 -7.88 -14.80 1.79
CA LEU A 221 -7.45 -16.06 2.39
C LEU A 221 -6.16 -15.88 3.18
N VAL A 222 -5.05 -15.55 2.51
CA VAL A 222 -3.72 -15.54 3.13
C VAL A 222 -3.68 -14.60 4.34
N PHE A 223 -4.05 -13.33 4.20
CA PHE A 223 -3.95 -12.37 5.30
C PHE A 223 -4.90 -12.71 6.46
N PRO A 224 -6.23 -12.83 6.28
CA PRO A 224 -7.14 -13.10 7.39
C PRO A 224 -6.78 -14.39 8.15
N ILE A 225 -6.48 -15.46 7.42
CA ILE A 225 -6.24 -16.80 7.99
C ILE A 225 -4.90 -16.84 8.73
N SER A 226 -3.82 -16.33 8.12
CA SER A 226 -2.48 -16.41 8.70
C SER A 226 -2.38 -15.60 9.98
N PHE A 227 -2.93 -14.38 9.98
CA PHE A 227 -2.90 -13.49 11.15
C PHE A 227 -3.80 -14.00 12.28
N PHE A 228 -5.01 -14.48 11.95
CA PHE A 228 -5.89 -15.07 12.95
C PHE A 228 -5.25 -16.30 13.61
N TYR A 229 -4.71 -17.23 12.83
CA TYR A 229 -4.12 -18.44 13.40
C TYR A 229 -2.81 -18.18 14.12
N HIS A 230 -2.00 -17.21 13.68
CA HIS A 230 -0.87 -16.74 14.48
C HIS A 230 -1.31 -16.33 15.88
N MET A 231 -2.33 -15.48 15.98
CA MET A 231 -2.82 -15.03 17.28
C MET A 231 -3.45 -16.17 18.08
N LYS A 232 -4.30 -16.98 17.45
CA LYS A 232 -5.04 -18.03 18.16
C LYS A 232 -4.16 -19.18 18.63
N THR A 233 -3.32 -19.74 17.77
CA THR A 233 -2.57 -20.96 18.08
C THR A 233 -1.17 -20.66 18.60
N PHE A 234 -0.48 -19.66 18.06
CA PHE A 234 0.89 -19.37 18.43
C PHE A 234 0.98 -18.42 19.64
N VAL A 235 0.23 -17.33 19.66
CA VAL A 235 0.29 -16.33 20.75
C VAL A 235 -0.57 -16.75 21.93
N LEU A 236 -1.85 -17.05 21.71
CA LEU A 236 -2.82 -17.39 22.75
C LEU A 236 -2.83 -18.88 23.13
N LYS A 237 -2.09 -19.72 22.41
CA LYS A 237 -1.95 -21.18 22.65
C LYS A 237 -3.28 -21.93 22.71
N ARG A 238 -4.23 -21.58 21.85
CA ARG A 238 -5.56 -22.20 21.75
C ARG A 238 -5.66 -23.18 20.60
N ALA A 239 -6.63 -24.08 20.70
CA ALA A 239 -6.94 -25.04 19.64
C ALA A 239 -7.35 -24.34 18.34
N VAL A 240 -7.04 -24.98 17.22
CA VAL A 240 -7.48 -24.55 15.89
C VAL A 240 -9.01 -24.55 15.85
N ALA A 241 -9.59 -23.44 15.40
CA ALA A 241 -11.01 -23.34 15.14
C ALA A 241 -11.25 -22.35 13.99
N PHE A 242 -12.35 -22.52 13.27
CA PHE A 242 -12.79 -21.61 12.22
C PHE A 242 -14.13 -20.96 12.62
N PRO A 243 -14.11 -19.97 13.53
CA PRO A 243 -15.33 -19.43 14.13
C PRO A 243 -16.09 -18.53 13.15
N LYS A 244 -17.40 -18.33 13.38
CA LYS A 244 -18.27 -17.49 12.53
C LYS A 244 -17.69 -16.11 12.21
N PRO A 245 -17.05 -15.39 13.15
CA PRO A 245 -16.42 -14.10 12.86
C PRO A 245 -15.30 -14.17 11.81
N LEU A 246 -14.51 -15.24 11.80
CA LEU A 246 -13.49 -15.46 10.77
C LEU A 246 -14.14 -15.80 9.42
N MET A 247 -15.19 -16.62 9.41
CA MET A 247 -15.95 -16.90 8.17
C MET A 247 -16.52 -15.62 7.56
N PHE A 248 -17.09 -14.76 8.41
CA PHE A 248 -17.58 -13.45 8.00
C PHE A 248 -16.46 -12.61 7.39
N PHE A 249 -15.31 -12.53 8.07
CA PHE A 249 -14.19 -11.73 7.60
C PHE A 249 -13.68 -12.21 6.23
N VAL A 250 -13.53 -13.52 6.04
CA VAL A 250 -13.17 -14.14 4.76
C VAL A 250 -14.22 -13.89 3.69
N ALA A 251 -15.52 -13.99 4.01
CA ALA A 251 -16.61 -13.76 3.05
C ALA A 251 -16.68 -12.29 2.61
N PHE A 252 -16.58 -11.35 3.55
CA PHE A 252 -16.55 -9.92 3.24
C PHE A 252 -15.35 -9.57 2.36
N THR A 253 -14.14 -9.98 2.77
CA THR A 253 -12.91 -9.70 2.01
C THR A 253 -12.85 -10.43 0.67
N SER A 254 -13.48 -11.60 0.56
CA SER A 254 -13.66 -12.32 -0.71
C SER A 254 -14.37 -11.46 -1.74
N ILE A 255 -15.53 -10.90 -1.40
CA ILE A 255 -16.31 -10.07 -2.34
C ILE A 255 -15.59 -8.73 -2.57
N TYR A 256 -15.11 -8.10 -1.50
CA TYR A 256 -14.46 -6.78 -1.58
C TYR A 256 -13.19 -6.80 -2.43
N SER A 257 -12.38 -7.85 -2.31
CA SER A 257 -11.13 -8.00 -3.06
C SER A 257 -11.35 -8.14 -4.56
N LEU A 258 -12.46 -8.75 -5.00
CA LEU A 258 -12.85 -8.79 -6.42
C LEU A 258 -13.15 -7.38 -6.96
N GLY A 259 -13.83 -6.56 -6.17
CA GLY A 259 -14.08 -5.15 -6.50
C GLY A 259 -12.78 -4.36 -6.65
N ILE A 260 -11.85 -4.51 -5.70
CA ILE A 260 -10.50 -3.89 -5.78
C ILE A 260 -9.74 -4.40 -7.00
N ALA A 261 -9.78 -5.71 -7.26
CA ALA A 261 -9.03 -6.34 -8.34
C ALA A 261 -9.44 -5.80 -9.71
N LEU A 262 -10.73 -5.56 -9.93
CA LEU A 262 -11.22 -4.94 -11.16
C LEU A 262 -10.94 -3.43 -11.19
N PHE A 263 -11.11 -2.73 -10.06
CA PHE A 263 -10.95 -1.29 -10.03
C PHE A 263 -9.51 -0.85 -10.28
N LYS A 264 -8.52 -1.62 -9.81
CA LYS A 264 -7.09 -1.27 -9.94
C LYS A 264 -6.65 -1.03 -11.38
N ASP A 265 -7.29 -1.70 -12.34
CA ASP A 265 -6.94 -1.64 -13.77
C ASP A 265 -7.64 -0.47 -14.50
N ILE A 266 -8.56 0.24 -13.85
CA ILE A 266 -9.24 1.42 -14.40
C ILE A 266 -8.26 2.61 -14.53
N PRO A 267 -7.52 3.04 -13.48
CA PRO A 267 -6.59 4.16 -13.59
C PRO A 267 -5.35 3.86 -14.45
N ASP A 268 -5.06 2.59 -14.71
CA ASP A 268 -3.85 2.12 -15.42
C ASP A 268 -4.11 1.80 -16.91
N ILE A 269 -5.32 2.07 -17.43
CA ILE A 269 -5.79 1.66 -18.76
C ILE A 269 -4.90 2.14 -19.93
N GLU A 270 -4.30 3.32 -19.83
CA GLU A 270 -3.46 3.87 -20.89
C GLU A 270 -2.11 3.14 -21.00
N GLY A 271 -1.40 2.98 -19.88
CA GLY A 271 -0.16 2.20 -19.85
C GLY A 271 -0.41 0.73 -20.20
N ASP A 272 -1.53 0.15 -19.75
CA ASP A 272 -1.90 -1.22 -20.11
C ASP A 272 -2.06 -1.38 -21.63
N LYS A 273 -2.78 -0.46 -22.29
CA LYS A 273 -2.92 -0.46 -23.75
C LYS A 273 -1.58 -0.30 -24.47
N ALA A 274 -0.74 0.63 -24.02
CA ALA A 274 0.56 0.90 -24.63
C ALA A 274 1.49 -0.33 -24.60
N PHE A 275 1.35 -1.19 -23.58
CA PHE A 275 2.18 -2.40 -23.41
C PHE A 275 1.41 -3.70 -23.74
N GLY A 276 0.26 -3.62 -24.41
CA GLY A 276 -0.51 -4.78 -24.87
C GLY A 276 -1.13 -5.65 -23.78
N ILE A 277 -1.35 -5.09 -22.58
CA ILE A 277 -2.01 -5.77 -21.46
C ILE A 277 -3.53 -5.68 -21.67
N GLN A 278 -4.18 -6.84 -21.79
CA GLN A 278 -5.62 -6.92 -22.03
C GLN A 278 -6.43 -7.08 -20.74
N SER A 279 -6.40 -6.07 -19.85
CA SER A 279 -7.21 -6.00 -18.63
C SER A 279 -8.73 -6.00 -18.90
N PHE A 280 -9.56 -6.22 -17.87
CA PHE A 280 -11.03 -6.14 -18.06
C PHE A 280 -11.47 -4.74 -18.51
N SER A 281 -10.82 -3.68 -18.02
CA SER A 281 -11.10 -2.29 -18.39
C SER A 281 -10.80 -2.02 -19.87
N THR A 282 -9.74 -2.62 -20.43
CA THR A 282 -9.42 -2.52 -21.86
C THR A 282 -10.37 -3.31 -22.75
N ARG A 283 -10.89 -4.47 -22.29
CA ARG A 283 -11.79 -5.35 -23.06
C ARG A 283 -13.25 -4.92 -23.04
N LEU A 284 -13.78 -4.58 -21.87
CA LEU A 284 -15.21 -4.32 -21.64
C LEU A 284 -15.56 -2.83 -21.61
N GLY A 285 -14.55 -1.97 -21.60
CA GLY A 285 -14.70 -0.53 -21.47
C GLY A 285 -14.74 -0.06 -20.02
N GLN A 286 -14.10 1.09 -19.79
CA GLN A 286 -13.89 1.69 -18.48
C GLN A 286 -15.20 1.92 -17.70
N LYS A 287 -16.23 2.48 -18.33
CA LYS A 287 -17.52 2.81 -17.69
C LYS A 287 -18.27 1.57 -17.22
N LYS A 288 -18.27 0.50 -18.03
CA LYS A 288 -18.93 -0.76 -17.67
C LYS A 288 -18.23 -1.42 -16.49
N VAL A 289 -16.89 -1.51 -16.55
CA VAL A 289 -16.10 -2.10 -15.46
C VAL A 289 -16.22 -1.30 -14.18
N PHE A 290 -16.22 0.04 -14.25
CA PHE A 290 -16.44 0.90 -13.08
C PHE A 290 -17.73 0.53 -12.33
N TRP A 291 -18.87 0.45 -13.01
CA TRP A 291 -20.14 0.11 -12.36
C TRP A 291 -20.20 -1.34 -11.86
N ILE A 292 -19.58 -2.29 -12.56
CA ILE A 292 -19.42 -3.67 -12.06
C ILE A 292 -18.63 -3.66 -10.74
N CYS A 293 -17.53 -2.90 -10.66
CA CYS A 293 -16.75 -2.78 -9.43
C CYS A 293 -17.61 -2.22 -8.29
N VAL A 294 -18.34 -1.13 -8.53
CA VAL A 294 -19.21 -0.51 -7.53
C VAL A 294 -20.24 -1.52 -7.05
N SER A 295 -20.93 -2.25 -7.94
CA SER A 295 -21.92 -3.26 -7.55
C SER A 295 -21.34 -4.39 -6.70
N ILE A 296 -20.13 -4.86 -7.02
CA ILE A 296 -19.44 -5.89 -6.21
C ILE A 296 -19.06 -5.34 -4.83
N LEU A 297 -18.57 -4.11 -4.76
CA LEU A 297 -18.20 -3.49 -3.48
C LEU A 297 -19.45 -3.21 -2.61
N GLU A 298 -20.57 -2.79 -3.21
CA GLU A 298 -21.86 -2.64 -2.54
C GLU A 298 -22.37 -3.98 -1.99
N SER A 299 -22.22 -5.09 -2.73
CA SER A 299 -22.65 -6.40 -2.25
C SER A 299 -21.80 -6.89 -1.08
N ALA A 300 -20.51 -6.56 -1.03
CA ALA A 300 -19.67 -6.82 0.15
C ALA A 300 -20.22 -6.09 1.39
N PHE A 301 -20.59 -4.82 1.26
CA PHE A 301 -21.24 -4.10 2.36
C PHE A 301 -22.62 -4.66 2.69
N GLY A 302 -23.38 -5.12 1.70
CA GLY A 302 -24.64 -5.84 1.92
C GLY A 302 -24.46 -7.07 2.82
N VAL A 303 -23.45 -7.89 2.57
CA VAL A 303 -23.09 -9.03 3.43
C VAL A 303 -22.74 -8.56 4.85
N ALA A 304 -21.98 -7.47 5.00
CA ALA A 304 -21.65 -6.90 6.31
C ALA A 304 -22.86 -6.36 7.08
N ILE A 305 -23.81 -5.73 6.37
CA ILE A 305 -25.07 -5.27 6.96
C ILE A 305 -25.89 -6.45 7.47
N LEU A 306 -26.07 -7.48 6.63
CA LEU A 306 -26.82 -8.68 7.02
C LEU A 306 -26.18 -9.39 8.22
N ALA A 307 -24.86 -9.52 8.22
CA ALA A 307 -24.12 -10.09 9.35
C ALA A 307 -24.33 -9.27 10.63
N GLY A 308 -24.21 -7.94 10.55
CA GLY A 308 -24.47 -7.04 11.69
C GLY A 308 -25.89 -7.15 12.23
N LEU A 309 -26.90 -7.17 11.35
CA LEU A 309 -28.31 -7.29 11.74
C LEU A 309 -28.67 -8.65 12.35
N SER A 310 -27.93 -9.70 11.99
CA SER A 310 -28.12 -11.06 12.54
C SER A 310 -27.63 -11.24 13.98
N SER A 311 -26.82 -10.31 14.51
CA SER A 311 -26.31 -10.37 15.88
C SER A 311 -27.46 -10.22 16.89
N SER A 312 -27.41 -10.90 18.04
CA SER A 312 -28.40 -10.70 19.11
C SER A 312 -28.19 -9.38 19.88
N LEU A 313 -26.99 -8.81 19.82
CA LEU A 313 -26.60 -7.63 20.58
C LEU A 313 -26.98 -6.33 19.84
N LEU A 314 -27.81 -5.49 20.48
CA LEU A 314 -28.28 -4.23 19.87
C LEU A 314 -27.13 -3.31 19.45
N TRP A 315 -26.07 -3.21 20.25
CA TRP A 315 -24.93 -2.36 19.91
C TRP A 315 -24.14 -2.88 18.71
N VAL A 316 -24.04 -4.20 18.50
CA VAL A 316 -23.41 -4.79 17.31
C VAL A 316 -24.28 -4.52 16.07
N LYS A 317 -25.60 -4.65 16.19
CA LYS A 317 -26.55 -4.31 15.12
C LYS A 317 -26.41 -2.85 14.69
N LEU A 318 -26.37 -1.93 15.65
CA LEU A 318 -26.23 -0.50 15.39
C LEU A 318 -24.84 -0.20 14.82
N VAL A 319 -23.77 -0.52 15.54
CA VAL A 319 -22.42 -0.12 15.12
C VAL A 319 -22.00 -0.80 13.82
N THR A 320 -22.23 -2.10 13.67
CA THR A 320 -21.77 -2.83 12.49
C THR A 320 -22.77 -2.77 11.34
N GLY A 321 -24.06 -2.94 11.61
CA GLY A 321 -25.10 -2.86 10.59
C GLY A 321 -25.24 -1.45 10.02
N LEU A 322 -25.50 -0.45 10.86
CA LEU A 322 -25.60 0.95 10.42
C LEU A 322 -24.26 1.47 9.92
N GLY A 323 -23.14 1.10 10.56
CA GLY A 323 -21.81 1.49 10.12
C GLY A 323 -21.53 1.07 8.67
N ASN A 324 -21.77 -0.20 8.32
CA ASN A 324 -21.59 -0.67 6.95
C ASN A 324 -22.63 -0.08 5.98
N ALA A 325 -23.86 0.21 6.42
CA ALA A 325 -24.85 0.92 5.60
C ALA A 325 -24.41 2.36 5.27
N VAL A 326 -23.76 3.05 6.21
CA VAL A 326 -23.16 4.36 5.96
C VAL A 326 -21.99 4.25 4.98
N LEU A 327 -21.12 3.25 5.12
CA LEU A 327 -20.00 3.02 4.19
C LEU A 327 -20.49 2.74 2.76
N ALA A 328 -21.49 1.87 2.60
CA ALA A 328 -22.19 1.61 1.34
C ALA A 328 -22.79 2.91 0.75
N SER A 329 -23.51 3.67 1.56
CA SER A 329 -24.10 4.94 1.13
C SER A 329 -23.04 5.94 0.65
N ILE A 330 -21.88 6.02 1.31
CA ILE A 330 -20.76 6.86 0.87
C ILE A 330 -20.19 6.37 -0.46
N LEU A 331 -19.97 5.05 -0.60
CA LEU A 331 -19.44 4.43 -1.82
C LEU A 331 -20.35 4.75 -3.03
N TRP A 332 -21.64 4.45 -2.92
CA TRP A 332 -22.65 4.67 -3.96
C TRP A 332 -22.76 6.15 -4.34
N ASN A 333 -22.91 7.02 -3.34
CA ASN A 333 -23.11 8.44 -3.62
C ASN A 333 -21.88 9.06 -4.27
N LYS A 334 -20.66 8.69 -3.84
CA LYS A 334 -19.44 9.17 -4.47
C LYS A 334 -19.24 8.61 -5.87
N ALA A 335 -19.69 7.38 -6.16
CA ALA A 335 -19.59 6.78 -7.49
C ALA A 335 -20.26 7.63 -8.58
N LYS A 336 -21.41 8.23 -8.26
CA LYS A 336 -22.19 9.06 -9.19
C LYS A 336 -21.48 10.32 -9.68
N PHE A 337 -20.49 10.80 -8.93
CA PHE A 337 -19.75 12.03 -9.22
C PHE A 337 -18.32 11.76 -9.74
N VAL A 338 -17.99 10.50 -10.04
CA VAL A 338 -16.69 10.17 -10.63
C VAL A 338 -16.72 10.53 -12.10
N ASP A 339 -15.78 11.39 -12.50
CA ASP A 339 -15.51 11.68 -13.91
C ASP A 339 -14.51 10.64 -14.42
N LEU A 340 -14.97 9.76 -15.32
CA LEU A 340 -14.13 8.71 -15.89
C LEU A 340 -13.18 9.22 -16.98
N SER A 341 -13.32 10.47 -17.43
CA SER A 341 -12.36 11.10 -18.33
C SER A 341 -11.18 11.72 -17.58
N ASP A 342 -11.34 11.99 -16.28
CA ASP A 342 -10.28 12.55 -15.42
C ASP A 342 -9.59 11.47 -14.58
N LYS A 343 -8.30 11.25 -14.85
CA LYS A 343 -7.45 10.33 -14.07
C LYS A 343 -7.39 10.69 -12.59
N ALA A 344 -7.41 11.98 -12.24
CA ALA A 344 -7.35 12.41 -10.85
C ALA A 344 -8.64 12.03 -10.10
N SER A 345 -9.80 12.24 -10.73
CA SER A 345 -11.10 11.80 -10.21
C SER A 345 -11.15 10.29 -9.95
N ILE A 346 -10.69 9.47 -10.92
CA ILE A 346 -10.63 8.00 -10.77
C ILE A 346 -9.71 7.59 -9.63
N ARG A 347 -8.50 8.15 -9.56
CA ARG A 347 -7.54 7.86 -8.48
C ARG A 347 -8.08 8.27 -7.11
N SER A 348 -8.74 9.41 -7.02
CA SER A 348 -9.37 9.88 -5.78
C SER A 348 -10.44 8.89 -5.31
N TYR A 349 -11.27 8.39 -6.21
CA TYR A 349 -12.26 7.37 -5.89
C TYR A 349 -11.62 6.02 -5.54
N TYR A 350 -10.53 5.62 -6.20
CA TYR A 350 -9.78 4.42 -5.82
C TYR A 350 -9.25 4.52 -4.38
N MET A 351 -8.72 5.68 -3.99
CA MET A 351 -8.26 5.91 -2.62
C MET A 351 -9.43 5.94 -1.63
N LEU A 352 -10.62 6.36 -2.04
CA LEU A 352 -11.83 6.25 -1.22
C LEU A 352 -12.18 4.78 -0.95
N ILE A 353 -12.13 3.90 -1.96
CA ILE A 353 -12.38 2.45 -1.79
C ILE A 353 -11.47 1.91 -0.68
N TRP A 354 -10.17 2.17 -0.74
CA TRP A 354 -9.25 1.76 0.33
C TRP A 354 -9.62 2.33 1.71
N LYS A 355 -9.97 3.62 1.80
CA LYS A 355 -10.39 4.24 3.07
C LYS A 355 -11.64 3.58 3.65
N LEU A 356 -12.60 3.20 2.82
CA LEU A 356 -13.81 2.49 3.27
C LEU A 356 -13.48 1.09 3.77
N LEU A 357 -12.56 0.37 3.10
CA LEU A 357 -12.05 -0.92 3.58
C LEU A 357 -11.38 -0.80 4.95
N TYR A 358 -10.60 0.27 5.19
CA TYR A 358 -9.98 0.52 6.48
C TYR A 358 -11.02 0.60 7.61
N VAL A 359 -12.08 1.37 7.40
CA VAL A 359 -13.17 1.49 8.38
C VAL A 359 -13.88 0.15 8.55
N ALA A 360 -14.13 -0.59 7.46
CA ALA A 360 -14.73 -1.92 7.52
C ALA A 360 -13.88 -2.91 8.35
N TYR A 361 -12.55 -2.84 8.25
CA TYR A 361 -11.65 -3.64 9.09
C TYR A 361 -11.74 -3.29 10.58
N PHE A 362 -12.04 -2.04 10.95
CA PHE A 362 -12.32 -1.69 12.34
C PHE A 362 -13.66 -2.24 12.84
N LEU A 363 -14.68 -2.30 11.97
CA LEU A 363 -16.00 -2.81 12.32
C LEU A 363 -16.04 -4.35 12.40
N THR A 364 -15.22 -5.03 11.60
CA THR A 364 -15.24 -6.49 11.45
C THR A 364 -15.13 -7.26 12.78
N PRO A 365 -14.21 -6.94 13.71
CA PRO A 365 -14.06 -7.68 14.96
C PRO A 365 -15.23 -7.54 15.94
N LEU A 366 -16.16 -6.62 15.69
CA LEU A 366 -17.35 -6.42 16.52
C LEU A 366 -18.43 -7.48 16.23
N ILE A 367 -18.36 -8.15 15.06
CA ILE A 367 -19.20 -9.30 14.74
C ILE A 367 -18.62 -10.50 15.50
N ARG A 368 -19.25 -10.88 16.61
CA ARG A 368 -18.88 -12.03 17.45
C ARG A 368 -19.97 -13.09 17.45
#